data_AF-A0A7C4R8S8-F1
#
_entry.id   AF-A0A7C4R8S8-F1
#
_cell.length_a   1.000
_cell.length_b   1.000
_cell.length_c   1.000
_cell.angle_alpha   90.00
_cell.angle_beta   90.00
_cell.angle_gamma   90.00
#
_symmetry.space_group_name_H-M   'P 1'
#
loop_
_entity.id
_entity.type
_entity.pdbx_description
1 polymer ?
#
loop_
_entity_poly.entity_id
_entity_poly.type
_entity_poly.pdbx_seq_one_letter_code
_entity_poly.pdbx_strand_id
1 'polypeptide(L)'
;MFSALKNKTLLKLDITILVFSIIGFMSGAVSIPYIIELGGGVYEVNLITMIPSTIGLLLMVPFGALSDKFGRKPMLIYPMPLQLASFLIYAFATNPYQLILASILSGLSGHEFM
;
A
#
# COMPACT_ATOMS: atom_id res chain seq x y z
N MET A 1 2.59 13.71 25.86
CA MET A 1 2.11 13.69 24.46
C MET A 1 3.02 14.44 23.48
N PHE A 2 3.41 15.70 23.71
CA PHE A 2 4.23 16.48 22.75
C PHE A 2 5.73 16.15 22.67
N SER A 3 6.22 15.15 23.43
CA SER A 3 7.66 14.83 23.48
C SER A 3 8.17 14.21 22.15
N ALA A 4 7.31 13.48 21.43
CA ALA A 4 7.65 12.89 20.13
C ALA A 4 7.93 13.95 19.05
N LEU A 5 7.15 15.04 19.03
CA LEU A 5 7.31 16.16 18.10
C LEU A 5 8.61 16.94 18.33
N LYS A 6 9.23 16.80 19.50
CA LYS A 6 10.50 17.44 19.85
C LYS A 6 11.71 16.69 19.27
N ASN A 7 11.56 15.41 18.93
CA ASN A 7 12.61 14.58 18.38
C ASN A 7 12.56 14.61 16.84
N LYS A 8 13.56 15.24 16.22
CA LYS A 8 13.65 15.40 14.75
C LYS A 8 13.62 14.07 13.99
N THR A 9 14.10 12.97 14.59
CA THR A 9 14.12 11.65 13.93
C THR A 9 12.73 11.01 13.92
N LEU A 10 12.00 11.08 15.03
CA LEU A 10 10.63 10.57 15.12
C LEU A 10 9.68 11.39 14.26
N LEU A 11 9.80 12.72 14.33
CA LEU A 11 9.02 13.64 13.51
C LEU A 11 9.17 13.35 12.00
N LYS A 12 10.39 13.06 11.52
CA LYS A 12 10.63 12.71 10.12
C LYS A 12 9.96 11.39 9.71
N LEU A 13 10.01 10.38 10.59
CA LEU A 13 9.37 9.09 10.34
C LEU A 13 7.84 9.25 10.28
N ASP A 14 7.25 9.95 11.26
CA ASP A 14 5.81 10.16 11.32
C ASP A 14 5.30 10.96 10.10
N ILE A 15 6.01 12.01 9.69
CA ILE A 15 5.66 12.78 8.48
C ILE A 15 5.74 11.88 7.24
N THR A 16 6.76 11.03 7.14
CA THR A 16 6.93 10.12 6.01
C THR A 16 5.78 9.12 5.95
N ILE A 17 5.43 8.50 7.07
CA ILE A 17 4.28 7.58 7.15
C ILE A 17 3.00 8.30 6.73
N LEU A 18 2.74 9.48 7.28
CA LEU A 18 1.53 10.25 7.00
C LEU A 18 1.40 10.59 5.50
N VAL A 19 2.48 11.00 4.84
CA VAL A 19 2.48 11.25 3.38
C VAL A 19 2.12 9.99 2.60
N PHE A 20 2.72 8.85 2.94
CA PHE A 20 2.45 7.58 2.27
C PHE A 20 1.02 7.08 2.52
N SER A 21 0.47 7.25 3.73
CA SER A 21 -0.90 6.88 4.04
C SER A 21 -1.90 7.73 3.23
N ILE A 22 -1.66 9.05 3.08
CA ILE A 22 -2.54 9.91 2.25
C ILE A 22 -2.54 9.48 0.79
N ILE A 23 -1.36 9.23 0.22
CA ILE A 23 -1.24 8.73 -1.17
C ILE A 23 -2.04 7.43 -1.32
N GLY A 24 -2.02 6.59 -0.29
CA GLY A 24 -2.79 5.35 -0.27
C GLY A 24 -4.29 5.50 -0.30
N PHE A 25 -4.83 6.30 0.62
CA PHE A 25 -6.26 6.58 0.65
C PHE A 25 -6.75 7.20 -0.67
N MET A 26 -5.95 8.09 -1.27
CA MET A 26 -6.25 8.68 -2.56
C MET A 26 -6.24 7.66 -3.70
N SER A 27 -5.25 6.77 -3.73
CA SER A 27 -5.19 5.70 -4.72
C SER A 27 -6.38 4.75 -4.60
N GLY A 28 -6.76 4.37 -3.38
CA GLY A 28 -7.93 3.52 -3.14
C GLY A 28 -9.23 4.15 -3.64
N ALA A 29 -9.43 5.44 -3.38
CA ALA A 29 -10.61 6.17 -3.83
C ALA A 29 -10.73 6.28 -5.36
N VAL A 30 -9.61 6.43 -6.08
CA VAL A 30 -9.59 6.55 -7.55
C VAL A 30 -9.60 5.19 -8.25
N SER A 31 -9.25 4.11 -7.55
CA SER A 31 -9.11 2.78 -8.16
C SER A 31 -10.38 2.25 -8.82
N ILE A 32 -11.54 2.35 -8.15
CA ILE A 32 -12.82 1.83 -8.65
C ILE A 32 -13.25 2.50 -9.97
N PRO A 33 -13.35 3.85 -10.05
CA PRO A 33 -13.72 4.49 -11.31
C PRO A 33 -12.70 4.21 -12.42
N TYR A 34 -11.40 4.13 -12.10
CA TYR A 34 -10.37 3.83 -13.08
C TYR A 34 -10.49 2.43 -13.69
N ILE A 35 -10.81 1.42 -12.88
CA ILE A 35 -11.05 0.04 -13.36
C ILE A 35 -12.22 0.02 -14.35
N ILE A 36 -13.30 0.75 -14.05
CA ILE A 36 -14.49 0.83 -14.91
C ILE A 36 -14.16 1.55 -16.23
N GLU A 37 -13.39 2.64 -16.20
CA GLU A 37 -12.93 3.34 -17.41
C GLU A 37 -12.07 2.45 -18.33
N LEU A 38 -11.28 1.55 -17.76
CA LEU A 38 -10.50 0.56 -18.49
C LEU A 38 -11.34 -0.60 -19.07
N GLY A 39 -12.66 -0.56 -18.90
CA GLY A 39 -13.59 -1.59 -19.35
C GLY A 39 -13.73 -2.78 -18.40
N GLY A 40 -13.25 -2.65 -17.15
CA GLY A 40 -13.44 -3.65 -16.10
C GLY A 40 -14.90 -3.71 -15.63
N GLY A 41 -15.41 -4.92 -15.46
CA GLY A 41 -16.73 -5.18 -14.89
C GLY A 41 -16.70 -5.28 -13.37
N VAL A 42 -17.85 -5.64 -12.81
CA VAL A 42 -18.03 -5.83 -11.36
C VAL A 42 -17.10 -6.91 -10.82
N TYR A 43 -16.82 -7.95 -11.62
CA TYR A 43 -15.94 -9.04 -11.22
C TYR A 43 -14.50 -8.56 -11.04
N GLU A 44 -13.97 -7.80 -12.00
CA GLU A 44 -12.62 -7.23 -11.96
C GLU A 44 -12.47 -6.25 -10.80
N VAL A 45 -13.47 -5.38 -10.58
CA VAL A 45 -13.49 -4.45 -9.44
C VAL A 45 -13.38 -5.20 -8.11
N ASN A 46 -14.19 -6.25 -7.92
CA ASN A 46 -14.15 -7.04 -6.69
C ASN A 46 -12.80 -7.76 -6.51
N LEU A 47 -12.23 -8.34 -7.57
CA LEU A 47 -10.92 -8.98 -7.48
C LEU A 47 -9.82 -7.98 -7.11
N ILE A 48 -9.75 -6.86 -7.83
CA ILE A 48 -8.69 -5.85 -7.66
C ILE A 48 -8.74 -5.22 -6.28
N THR A 49 -9.93 -5.08 -5.68
CA THR A 49 -10.12 -4.53 -4.32
C THR A 49 -9.92 -5.57 -3.22
N MET A 50 -10.28 -6.84 -3.40
CA MET A 50 -10.15 -7.86 -2.36
C MET A 50 -8.73 -8.44 -2.22
N ILE A 51 -7.98 -8.50 -3.32
CA ILE A 51 -6.63 -9.09 -3.34
C ILE A 51 -5.67 -8.38 -2.36
N PRO A 52 -5.53 -7.04 -2.38
CA PRO A 52 -4.60 -6.34 -1.50
C PRO A 52 -4.95 -6.57 -0.01
N SER A 53 -6.23 -6.46 0.35
CA SER A 53 -6.68 -6.67 1.73
C SER A 53 -6.47 -8.10 2.20
N THR A 54 -6.72 -9.10 1.34
CA THR A 54 -6.51 -10.51 1.69
C THR A 54 -5.04 -10.81 1.91
N ILE A 55 -4.17 -10.35 1.00
CA ILE A 55 -2.72 -10.54 1.12
C ILE A 55 -2.21 -9.82 2.36
N GLY A 56 -2.61 -8.57 2.57
CA GLY A 56 -2.13 -7.80 3.71
C GLY A 56 -2.61 -8.37 5.05
N LEU A 57 -3.83 -8.91 5.13
CA LEU A 57 -4.29 -9.66 6.32
C LEU A 57 -3.40 -10.88 6.61
N LEU A 58 -3.05 -11.66 5.59
CA LEU A 58 -2.16 -12.81 5.74
C LEU A 58 -0.74 -12.39 6.12
N LEU A 59 -0.27 -11.25 5.61
CA LEU A 59 1.07 -10.74 5.86
C LEU A 59 1.21 -9.94 7.15
N MET A 60 0.11 -9.47 7.75
CA MET A 60 0.14 -8.65 8.95
C MET A 60 0.85 -9.35 10.12
N VAL A 61 0.56 -10.65 10.34
CA VAL A 61 1.17 -11.45 11.40
C VAL A 61 2.68 -11.67 11.18
N PRO A 62 3.15 -12.19 10.03
CA PRO A 62 4.58 -12.39 9.82
C PRO A 62 5.34 -11.06 9.76
N PHE A 63 4.81 -10.01 9.11
CA PHE A 63 5.49 -8.70 9.08
C PHE A 63 5.58 -8.06 10.47
N GLY A 64 4.56 -8.24 11.31
CA GLY A 64 4.63 -7.84 12.73
C GLY A 64 5.78 -8.55 13.46
N ALA A 65 5.86 -9.87 13.34
CA ALA A 65 6.95 -10.65 13.96
C ALA A 65 8.34 -10.30 13.39
N LEU A 66 8.45 -10.03 12.08
CA LEU A 66 9.69 -9.56 11.46
C LEU A 66 10.08 -8.17 11.96
N SER A 67 9.13 -7.27 12.19
CA SER A 67 9.37 -5.92 12.73
C SER A 67 9.97 -5.97 14.12
N ASP A 68 9.49 -6.87 14.97
CA ASP A 68 10.03 -7.05 16.31
C ASP A 68 11.47 -7.63 16.28
N LYS A 69 11.80 -8.46 15.28
CA LYS A 69 13.12 -9.09 15.13
C LYS A 69 14.18 -8.19 14.48
N PHE A 70 13.84 -7.51 13.39
CA PHE A 70 14.78 -6.69 12.59
C PHE A 70 14.78 -5.22 13.01
N GLY A 71 13.89 -4.84 13.92
CA GLY A 71 13.69 -3.48 14.35
C GLY A 71 12.72 -2.72 13.45
N ARG A 72 12.07 -1.72 14.05
CA ARG A 72 10.95 -0.98 13.45
C ARG A 72 11.34 -0.17 12.21
N LYS A 73 12.57 0.31 12.13
CA LYS A 73 13.02 1.25 11.07
C LYS A 73 13.16 0.62 9.67
N PRO A 74 13.82 -0.55 9.47
CA PRO A 74 13.88 -1.19 8.16
C PRO A 74 12.52 -1.70 7.66
N MET A 75 11.67 -2.21 8.56
CA MET A 75 10.31 -2.65 8.17
C MET A 75 9.42 -1.50 7.70
N LEU A 76 9.69 -0.25 8.10
CA LEU A 76 9.00 0.94 7.58
C LEU A 76 9.41 1.32 6.16
N ILE A 77 10.64 0.96 5.74
CA ILE A 77 11.20 1.40 4.45
C ILE A 77 10.99 0.33 3.36
N TYR A 78 11.04 -0.94 3.71
CA TYR A 78 10.94 -2.06 2.75
C TYR A 78 9.65 -2.05 1.88
N PRO A 79 8.48 -1.65 2.39
CA PRO A 79 7.25 -1.51 1.60
C PRO A 79 7.28 -0.44 0.52
N MET A 80 8.08 0.61 0.70
CA MET A 80 8.09 1.78 -0.17
C MET A 80 8.38 1.46 -1.65
N PRO A 81 9.45 0.70 -1.99
CA PRO A 81 9.72 0.33 -3.39
C PRO A 81 8.62 -0.56 -3.99
N LEU A 82 8.03 -1.47 -3.20
CA LEU A 82 6.92 -2.32 -3.65
C LEU A 82 5.69 -1.46 -3.97
N GLN A 83 5.39 -0.48 -3.11
CA GLN A 83 4.29 0.44 -3.33
C GLN A 83 4.52 1.32 -4.55
N LEU A 84 5.74 1.82 -4.74
CA LEU A 84 6.10 2.61 -5.90
C LEU A 84 5.92 1.80 -7.19
N ALA A 85 6.35 0.53 -7.21
CA ALA A 85 6.16 -0.36 -8.35
C ALA A 85 4.68 -0.58 -8.66
N SER A 86 3.83 -0.78 -7.64
CA SER A 86 2.38 -0.89 -7.82
C SER A 86 1.79 0.36 -8.46
N PHE A 87 2.14 1.56 -7.96
CA PHE A 87 1.67 2.81 -8.53
C PHE A 87 2.13 3.05 -9.97
N LEU A 88 3.35 2.66 -10.32
CA LEU A 88 3.81 2.73 -11.71
C LEU A 88 2.98 1.83 -12.62
N ILE A 89 2.65 0.61 -12.18
CA ILE A 89 1.80 -0.28 -12.97
C ILE A 89 0.39 0.31 -13.10
N TYR A 90 -0.17 0.87 -12.03
CA TYR A 90 -1.46 1.57 -12.07
C TYR A 90 -1.44 2.74 -13.07
N ALA A 91 -0.37 3.53 -13.10
CA ALA A 91 -0.27 4.72 -13.96
C ALA A 91 -0.17 4.39 -15.46
N PHE A 92 0.45 3.26 -15.81
CA PHE A 92 0.61 2.81 -17.20
C PHE A 92 -0.37 1.71 -17.61
N ALA A 93 -1.39 1.45 -16.79
CA ALA A 93 -2.34 0.39 -17.06
C ALA A 93 -3.20 0.72 -18.29
N THR A 94 -3.24 -0.19 -19.25
CA THR A 94 -4.11 -0.10 -20.43
C THR A 94 -5.24 -1.14 -20.42
N ASN A 95 -5.22 -2.05 -19.44
CA ASN A 95 -6.21 -3.11 -19.30
C ASN A 95 -6.41 -3.46 -17.80
N PRO A 96 -7.64 -3.78 -17.34
CA PRO A 96 -7.89 -4.19 -15.95
C PRO A 96 -7.05 -5.37 -15.45
N TYR A 97 -6.62 -6.29 -16.31
CA TYR A 97 -5.77 -7.42 -15.87
C TYR A 97 -4.38 -6.97 -15.35
N GLN A 98 -3.86 -5.84 -15.84
CA GLN A 98 -2.60 -5.28 -15.33
C GLN A 98 -2.78 -4.72 -13.91
N LEU A 99 -3.99 -4.25 -13.58
CA LEU A 99 -4.33 -3.78 -12.25
C LEU A 99 -4.40 -4.92 -11.23
N ILE A 100 -4.72 -6.14 -11.64
CA ILE A 100 -4.64 -7.32 -10.76
C ILE A 100 -3.20 -7.54 -10.27
N LEU A 101 -2.21 -7.42 -11.18
CA LEU A 101 -0.80 -7.52 -10.81
C LEU A 101 -0.38 -6.39 -9.87
N ALA A 102 -0.85 -5.17 -10.13
CA ALA A 102 -0.62 -4.03 -9.24
C ALA A 102 -1.23 -4.27 -7.85
N SER A 103 -2.44 -4.81 -7.77
CA SER A 103 -3.10 -5.16 -6.51
C SER A 103 -2.33 -6.20 -5.70
N ILE A 104 -1.76 -7.22 -6.34
CA ILE A 104 -0.91 -8.20 -5.65
C ILE A 104 0.31 -7.50 -5.04
N LEU A 105 1.00 -6.66 -5.82
CA LEU A 105 2.17 -5.91 -5.34
C LEU A 105 1.82 -4.94 -4.21
N SER A 106 0.66 -4.29 -4.29
CA SER A 106 0.13 -3.41 -3.25
C SER A 106 -0.25 -4.17 -1.97
N GLY A 107 -0.71 -5.42 -2.08
CA GLY A 107 -0.93 -6.28 -0.92
C GLY A 107 0.40 -6.67 -0.25
N LEU A 108 1.41 -7.01 -1.04
CA LEU A 108 2.74 -7.41 -0.56
C LEU A 108 3.50 -6.27 0.12
N SER A 109 3.25 -5.02 -0.27
CA SER A 109 3.81 -3.85 0.44
C SER A 109 3.19 -3.69 1.83
N GLY A 110 2.03 -4.28 2.11
CA GLY A 110 1.32 -4.08 3.39
C GLY A 110 0.77 -2.66 3.55
N HIS A 111 0.60 -1.96 2.43
CA HIS A 111 0.21 -0.56 2.37
C HIS A 111 -1.10 -0.20 3.09
N GLU A 112 -2.03 -1.15 3.19
CA GLU A 112 -3.29 -0.93 3.92
C GLU A 112 -3.12 -0.96 5.46
N PHE A 113 -1.97 -1.40 5.97
CA PHE A 113 -1.74 -1.69 7.38
C PHE A 113 -0.62 -0.86 8.02
N MET A 114 0.00 0.06 7.26
CA MET A 114 1.08 0.95 7.73
C MET A 114 0.61 2.35 8.11
#